data_AF-A0A540WFS5-F1
#
_entry.id   AF-A0A540WFS5-F1
#
_cell.length_a   1.000
_cell.length_b   1.000
_cell.length_c   1.000
_cell.angle_alpha   90.00
_cell.angle_beta   90.00
_cell.angle_gamma   90.00
#
_symmetry.space_group_name_H-M   'P 1'
#
loop_
_entity.id
_entity.type
_entity.pdbx_description
1 polymer ?
#
loop_
_entity_poly.entity_id
_entity_poly.type
_entity_poly.pdbx_seq_one_letter_code
_entity_poly.pdbx_strand_id
1 'polypeptide(L)'
;AFYQASGAYGFRDQLQDGMALAFARPEETRRHLLRAAGRQFVEGDVQHWWLPHSGQGVRTRISDDRVWLAFAAASYVAVSGDAAVLDESIAFLEGPALQEGEHDAFFQPMQASASATLFEHCARALD
;
A
#
# COMPACT_ATOMS: atom_id res chain seq x y z
N ALA A 1 23.36 2.04 1.45
CA ALA A 1 22.17 2.68 0.87
C ALA A 1 21.91 2.07 -0.50
N PHE A 2 20.92 1.16 -0.61
CA PHE A 2 20.44 0.72 -1.92
C PHE A 2 19.62 1.88 -2.50
N TYR A 3 20.20 2.57 -3.47
CA TYR A 3 19.54 3.64 -4.23
C TYR A 3 18.59 2.98 -5.25
N GLN A 4 17.31 3.35 -5.22
CA GLN A 4 16.28 2.82 -6.12
C GLN A 4 16.55 3.34 -7.55
N ALA A 5 17.09 2.46 -8.39
CA ALA A 5 17.28 2.68 -9.82
C ALA A 5 16.71 1.51 -10.65
N SER A 6 15.62 0.88 -10.18
CA SER A 6 15.25 -0.47 -10.60
C SER A 6 13.76 -0.70 -10.85
N GLY A 7 13.02 0.24 -11.46
CA GLY A 7 11.63 0.00 -11.93
C GLY A 7 10.63 -0.51 -10.88
N ALA A 8 11.00 -0.44 -9.60
CA ALA A 8 10.19 -0.84 -8.46
C ALA A 8 9.14 0.22 -8.17
N TYR A 9 8.02 -0.22 -7.63
CA TYR A 9 6.95 0.65 -7.16
C TYR A 9 7.20 0.99 -5.70
N GLY A 10 7.44 2.27 -5.40
CA GLY A 10 7.46 2.80 -4.04
C GLY A 10 6.02 3.03 -3.55
N PHE A 11 5.71 2.61 -2.32
CA PHE A 11 4.34 2.67 -1.78
C PHE A 11 3.78 4.10 -1.81
N ARG A 12 4.53 5.02 -1.22
CA ARG A 12 4.20 6.44 -1.21
C ARG A 12 4.14 7.02 -2.62
N ASP A 13 5.17 6.79 -3.43
CA ASP A 13 5.25 7.37 -4.78
C ASP A 13 4.06 6.97 -5.63
N GLN A 14 3.68 5.68 -5.59
CA GLN A 14 2.51 5.17 -6.28
C GLN A 14 1.22 5.86 -5.83
N LEU A 15 1.01 6.03 -4.52
CA LEU A 15 -0.18 6.72 -4.02
C LEU A 15 -0.21 8.19 -4.45
N GLN A 16 0.92 8.91 -4.34
CA GLN A 16 1.02 10.31 -4.75
C GLN A 16 0.78 10.49 -6.26
N ASP A 17 1.34 9.63 -7.10
CA ASP A 17 1.12 9.65 -8.55
C ASP A 17 -0.33 9.33 -8.91
N GLY A 18 -0.93 8.34 -8.23
CA GLY A 18 -2.33 7.95 -8.45
C GLY A 18 -3.32 9.08 -8.15
N MET A 19 -3.04 9.89 -7.12
CA MET A 19 -3.88 11.02 -6.75
C MET A 19 -3.96 12.09 -7.85
N ALA A 20 -2.87 12.33 -8.59
CA ALA A 20 -2.85 13.30 -9.69
C ALA A 20 -3.80 12.92 -10.84
N LEU A 21 -4.12 11.63 -10.97
CA LEU A 21 -4.99 11.09 -12.03
C LEU A 21 -6.45 10.96 -11.61
N ALA A 22 -6.78 11.15 -10.33
CA ALA A 22 -8.11 10.85 -9.77
C ALA A 22 -9.26 11.51 -10.52
N PHE A 23 -9.06 12.74 -11.00
CA PHE A 23 -10.07 13.48 -11.77
C PHE A 23 -10.21 12.98 -13.21
N ALA A 24 -9.10 12.75 -13.91
CA ALA A 24 -9.10 12.44 -15.34
C ALA A 24 -9.27 10.94 -15.65
N ARG A 25 -8.90 10.08 -14.70
CA ARG A 25 -8.87 8.61 -14.81
C ARG A 25 -9.25 7.94 -13.47
N PRO A 26 -10.44 8.22 -12.92
CA PRO A 26 -10.85 7.71 -11.60
C PRO A 26 -10.79 6.19 -11.50
N GLU A 27 -11.17 5.45 -12.54
CA GLU A 27 -11.11 3.98 -12.54
C GLU A 27 -9.67 3.44 -12.45
N GLU A 28 -8.71 4.11 -13.09
CA GLU A 28 -7.30 3.74 -12.98
C GLU A 28 -6.78 4.00 -11.56
N THR A 29 -7.11 5.17 -11.00
CA THR A 29 -6.77 5.53 -9.62
C THR A 29 -7.38 4.55 -8.62
N ARG A 30 -8.64 4.13 -8.84
CA ARG A 30 -9.33 3.10 -8.03
C ARG A 30 -8.53 1.80 -7.98
N ARG A 31 -8.19 1.26 -9.16
CA ARG A 31 -7.40 0.02 -9.26
C ARG A 31 -6.02 0.17 -8.65
N HIS A 32 -5.42 1.35 -8.78
CA HIS A 32 -4.13 1.62 -8.18
C HIS A 32 -4.17 1.64 -6.66
N LEU A 33 -5.17 2.31 -6.09
CA LEU A 33 -5.42 2.39 -4.66
C LEU A 33 -5.59 0.99 -4.04
N LEU A 34 -6.44 0.15 -4.65
CA LEU A 34 -6.67 -1.22 -4.18
C LEU A 34 -5.40 -2.09 -4.27
N ARG A 35 -4.58 -1.90 -5.32
CA ARG A 35 -3.29 -2.58 -5.46
C ARG A 35 -2.32 -2.17 -4.35
N ALA A 36 -2.24 -0.88 -4.03
CA ALA A 36 -1.38 -0.37 -2.97
C ALA A 36 -1.83 -0.88 -1.59
N ALA A 37 -3.13 -0.85 -1.29
CA ALA A 37 -3.68 -1.42 -0.06
C ALA A 37 -3.30 -2.90 0.13
N GLY A 38 -3.32 -3.69 -0.95
CA GLY A 38 -2.86 -5.08 -0.93
C GLY A 38 -1.35 -5.29 -0.67
N ARG A 39 -0.61 -4.22 -0.38
CA ARG A 39 0.79 -4.26 0.07
C ARG A 39 0.96 -4.03 1.58
N GLN A 40 -0.15 -3.96 2.32
CA GLN A 40 -0.17 -3.91 3.78
C GLN A 40 -0.03 -5.31 4.39
N PHE A 41 0.82 -5.44 5.41
CA PHE A 41 0.97 -6.65 6.21
C PHE A 41 -0.14 -6.73 7.27
N VAL A 42 -0.40 -7.94 7.78
CA VAL A 42 -1.41 -8.16 8.84
C VAL A 42 -1.15 -7.33 10.10
N GLU A 43 0.10 -6.94 10.37
CA GLU A 43 0.50 -6.07 11.49
C GLU A 43 0.24 -4.58 11.25
N GLY A 44 -0.22 -4.16 10.06
CA GLY A 44 -0.62 -2.78 9.74
C GLY A 44 0.43 -1.94 9.03
N ASP A 45 1.70 -2.35 9.04
CA ASP A 45 2.75 -1.75 8.22
C ASP A 45 2.72 -2.24 6.77
N VAL A 46 3.55 -1.67 5.90
CA VAL A 46 3.48 -1.89 4.46
C VAL A 46 4.84 -2.25 3.88
N GLN A 47 4.85 -2.83 2.68
CA GLN A 47 6.08 -2.83 1.89
C GLN A 47 6.41 -1.41 1.45
N HIS A 48 7.61 -0.95 1.76
CA HIS A 48 8.12 0.36 1.36
C HIS A 48 8.23 0.48 -0.17
N TRP A 49 8.73 -0.57 -0.83
CA TRP A 49 8.67 -0.72 -2.27
C TRP A 49 8.61 -2.19 -2.68
N TRP A 50 8.14 -2.46 -3.90
CA TRP A 50 8.11 -3.80 -4.48
C TRP A 50 8.32 -3.83 -6.00
N LEU A 51 8.79 -4.97 -6.49
CA LEU A 51 8.85 -5.28 -7.91
C LEU A 51 7.45 -5.69 -8.41
N PRO A 52 6.90 -5.03 -9.44
CA PRO A 52 5.51 -5.27 -9.86
C PRO A 52 5.26 -6.69 -10.40
N HIS A 53 6.30 -7.34 -10.95
CA HIS A 53 6.18 -8.66 -11.57
C HIS A 53 6.22 -9.82 -10.56
N SER A 54 7.06 -9.71 -9.53
CA SER A 54 7.27 -10.79 -8.53
C SER A 54 6.62 -10.51 -7.19
N GLY A 55 6.32 -9.24 -6.89
CA GLY A 55 5.89 -8.81 -5.58
C GLY A 55 7.00 -8.88 -4.52
N GLN A 56 8.25 -9.19 -4.88
CA GLN A 56 9.38 -9.05 -3.96
C GLN A 56 9.62 -7.59 -3.64
N GLY A 57 9.91 -7.30 -2.38
CA GLY A 57 10.02 -5.92 -1.95
C GLY A 57 10.71 -5.80 -0.62
N VAL A 58 10.81 -4.57 -0.15
CA VAL A 58 11.43 -4.25 1.13
C VAL A 58 10.34 -3.88 2.14
N ARG A 59 10.35 -4.54 3.30
CA ARG A 59 9.66 -4.10 4.51
C ARG A 59 10.64 -3.26 5.34
N THR A 60 10.24 -2.08 5.79
CA THR A 60 11.10 -1.18 6.59
C THR A 60 10.39 -0.73 7.85
N ARG A 61 11.12 -0.08 8.77
CA ARG A 61 10.53 0.63 9.92
C ARG A 61 10.09 2.08 9.59
N ILE A 62 10.14 2.50 8.33
CA ILE A 62 9.71 3.83 7.91
C ILE A 62 8.19 3.94 8.11
N SER A 63 7.76 4.93 8.89
CA SER A 63 6.36 5.05 9.31
C SER A 63 5.53 5.95 8.41
N ASP A 64 6.13 6.85 7.60
CA ASP A 64 5.36 7.80 6.80
C ASP A 64 4.61 7.14 5.65
N ASP A 65 5.03 5.98 5.16
CA ASP A 65 4.33 5.27 4.09
C ASP A 65 2.87 4.98 4.43
N ARG A 66 2.58 4.69 5.71
CA ARG A 66 1.26 4.19 6.14
C ARG A 66 0.17 5.26 6.01
N VAL A 67 0.47 6.51 6.40
CA VAL A 67 -0.53 7.61 6.38
C VAL A 67 -1.00 7.94 4.97
N TRP A 68 -0.18 7.68 3.95
CA TRP A 68 -0.53 7.96 2.56
C TRP A 68 -1.72 7.14 2.07
N LEU A 69 -1.95 5.93 2.59
CA LEU A 69 -3.07 5.10 2.14
C LEU A 69 -4.41 5.76 2.47
N ALA A 70 -4.59 6.16 3.73
CA ALA A 70 -5.79 6.84 4.20
C ALA A 70 -5.99 8.18 3.48
N PHE A 71 -4.91 8.96 3.31
CA PHE A 71 -4.97 10.25 2.64
C PHE A 71 -5.34 10.13 1.15
N ALA A 72 -4.75 9.17 0.44
CA ALA A 72 -5.06 8.91 -0.96
C ALA A 72 -6.48 8.37 -1.15
N ALA A 73 -6.94 7.49 -0.27
CA ALA A 73 -8.32 6.99 -0.29
C ALA A 73 -9.34 8.10 -0.07
N ALA A 74 -9.16 8.93 0.96
CA ALA A 74 -10.02 10.07 1.23
C ALA A 74 -10.05 11.06 0.05
N SER A 75 -8.88 11.35 -0.52
CA SER A 75 -8.76 12.23 -1.68
C SER A 75 -9.45 11.66 -2.92
N TYR A 76 -9.29 10.35 -3.18
CA TYR A 76 -9.97 9.67 -4.28
C TYR A 76 -11.49 9.74 -4.13
N VAL A 77 -12.03 9.44 -2.95
CA VAL A 77 -13.48 9.51 -2.68
C VAL A 77 -13.99 10.94 -2.88
N ALA A 78 -13.27 11.94 -2.37
CA ALA A 78 -13.66 13.35 -2.50
C ALA A 78 -13.68 13.83 -3.97
N VAL A 79 -12.75 13.35 -4.80
CA VAL A 79 -12.64 13.76 -6.21
C VAL A 79 -13.58 12.98 -7.12
N SER A 80 -13.73 11.67 -6.91
CA SER A 80 -14.49 10.78 -7.79
C SER A 80 -15.96 10.62 -7.39
N GLY A 81 -16.28 10.78 -6.11
CA GLY A 81 -17.59 10.43 -5.54
C GLY A 81 -17.81 8.94 -5.30
N ASP A 82 -16.85 8.06 -5.65
CA ASP A 82 -16.95 6.61 -5.41
C ASP A 82 -16.62 6.27 -3.96
N ALA A 83 -17.61 6.40 -3.07
CA ALA A 83 -17.46 5.95 -1.68
C ALA A 83 -17.48 4.42 -1.53
N ALA A 84 -18.03 3.69 -2.51
CA ALA A 84 -18.14 2.23 -2.44
C ALA A 84 -16.78 1.52 -2.51
N VAL A 85 -15.74 2.20 -3.03
CA VAL A 85 -14.35 1.72 -2.96
C VAL A 85 -13.91 1.37 -1.53
N LEU A 86 -14.46 2.04 -0.50
CA LEU A 86 -14.10 1.82 0.89
C LEU A 86 -14.54 0.46 1.41
N ASP A 87 -15.53 -0.16 0.78
CA ASP A 87 -16.07 -1.48 1.13
C ASP A 87 -15.38 -2.63 0.37
N GLU A 88 -14.48 -2.33 -0.56
CA GLU A 88 -13.76 -3.34 -1.34
C GLU A 88 -12.87 -4.19 -0.42
N SER A 89 -13.07 -5.51 -0.45
CA SER A 89 -12.30 -6.46 0.35
C SER A 89 -10.95 -6.77 -0.31
N ILE A 90 -9.87 -6.51 0.42
CA ILE A 90 -8.48 -6.70 -0.02
C ILE A 90 -7.77 -7.61 0.99
N ALA A 91 -7.04 -8.60 0.49
CA ALA A 91 -6.20 -9.46 1.33
C ALA A 91 -4.96 -8.71 1.83
N PHE A 92 -4.57 -8.98 3.07
CA PHE A 92 -3.28 -8.53 3.59
C PHE A 92 -2.13 -9.39 3.04
N LEU A 93 -0.92 -9.00 3.37
CA LEU A 93 0.28 -9.80 3.21
C LEU A 93 0.71 -10.43 4.54
N GLU A 94 1.39 -11.56 4.43
CA GLU A 94 2.11 -12.20 5.52
C GLU A 94 3.58 -12.39 5.13
N GLY A 95 4.45 -12.32 6.13
CA GLY A 95 5.90 -12.43 5.96
C GLY A 95 6.62 -12.18 7.28
N PRO A 96 7.94 -12.42 7.33
CA PRO A 96 8.72 -12.19 8.53
C PRO A 96 8.58 -10.73 9.01
N ALA A 97 8.36 -10.56 10.31
CA ALA A 97 8.51 -9.28 10.98
C ALA A 97 9.99 -8.90 11.06
N LEU A 98 10.28 -7.60 11.08
CA LEU A 98 11.64 -7.10 11.28
C LEU A 98 12.10 -7.42 12.71
N GLN A 99 13.25 -8.07 12.82
CA GLN A 99 13.84 -8.38 14.12
C GLN A 99 14.24 -7.10 14.87
N GLU A 100 14.53 -7.24 16.16
CA GLU A 100 15.06 -6.13 16.95
C GLU A 100 16.41 -5.67 16.37
N GLY A 101 16.56 -4.37 16.11
CA GLY A 101 17.74 -3.81 15.45
C GLY A 101 17.77 -3.93 13.92
N GLU A 102 16.84 -4.68 13.30
CA GLU A 102 16.72 -4.75 11.85
C GLU A 102 15.96 -3.54 11.30
N HIS A 103 16.58 -2.84 10.34
CA HIS A 103 16.01 -1.64 9.73
C HIS A 103 15.14 -1.95 8.50
N ASP A 104 15.55 -2.94 7.72
CA ASP A 104 14.88 -3.36 6.50
C ASP A 104 15.11 -4.85 6.22
N ALA A 105 14.18 -5.46 5.48
CA ALA A 105 14.29 -6.84 4.99
C ALA A 105 13.72 -6.93 3.58
N PHE A 106 14.47 -7.55 2.66
CA PHE A 106 14.04 -7.83 1.30
C PHE A 106 13.58 -9.28 1.16
N PHE A 107 12.32 -9.49 0.78
CA PHE A 107 11.76 -10.83 0.58
C PHE A 107 10.51 -10.80 -0.31
N GLN A 108 10.03 -11.99 -0.69
CA GLN A 108 8.73 -12.15 -1.31
C GLN A 108 7.68 -12.47 -0.24
N PRO A 109 6.74 -11.55 0.07
CA PRO A 109 5.65 -11.86 0.97
C PRO A 109 4.64 -12.80 0.31
N MET A 110 3.85 -13.46 1.15
CA MET A 110 2.72 -14.26 0.71
C MET A 110 1.42 -13.48 0.93
N GLN A 111 0.37 -13.83 0.18
CA GLN A 111 -0.95 -13.31 0.47
C GLN A 111 -1.48 -14.00 1.72
N ALA A 112 -1.90 -13.20 2.70
CA ALA A 112 -2.50 -13.71 3.92
C ALA A 112 -3.91 -14.26 3.65
N SER A 113 -4.35 -15.21 4.48
CA SER A 113 -5.76 -15.65 4.49
C SER A 113 -6.71 -14.56 5.01
N ALA A 114 -6.19 -13.61 5.81
CA ALA A 114 -6.95 -12.49 6.32
C ALA A 114 -7.16 -11.43 5.24
N SER A 115 -8.38 -10.91 5.16
CA SER A 115 -8.76 -9.78 4.32
C SER A 115 -9.59 -8.79 5.12
N ALA A 116 -9.61 -7.55 4.66
CA ALA A 116 -10.46 -6.52 5.21
C ALA A 116 -10.86 -5.50 4.14
N THR A 117 -11.84 -4.65 4.45
CA THR A 117 -12.25 -3.57 3.56
C THR A 117 -11.12 -2.54 3.41
N LEU A 118 -11.11 -1.78 2.30
CA LEU A 118 -10.15 -0.69 2.13
C LEU A 118 -10.21 0.30 3.31
N PHE A 119 -11.39 0.54 3.86
CA PHE A 119 -11.55 1.36 5.07
C PHE A 119 -10.73 0.81 6.25
N GLU A 120 -10.82 -0.50 6.53
CA GLU A 120 -10.08 -1.14 7.62
C GLU A 120 -8.56 -1.14 7.35
N HIS A 121 -8.13 -1.32 6.10
CA HIS A 121 -6.72 -1.14 5.71
C HIS A 121 -6.23 0.28 6.04
N CYS A 122 -7.05 1.30 5.73
CA CYS A 122 -6.74 2.69 6.06
C CYS A 122 -6.68 2.92 7.58
N ALA A 123 -7.62 2.36 8.34
CA ALA A 123 -7.65 2.50 9.80
C ALA A 123 -6.39 1.91 10.45
N ARG A 124 -6.03 0.67 10.09
CA ARG A 124 -4.81 0.00 10.60
C ARG A 124 -3.51 0.68 10.20
N ALA A 125 -3.52 1.43 9.09
CA ALA A 125 -2.36 2.20 8.68
C ALA A 125 -2.14 3.46 9.56
N LEU A 126 -3.17 3.91 10.29
CA LEU A 126 -3.13 5.08 11.16
C LEU A 126 -2.93 4.74 12.65
N ASP A 127 -3.22 3.51 13.05
CA ASP A 127 -2.99 2.98 14.41
C ASP A 127 -1.49 2.73 14.70
#